data_AF-A0A2V7YLM6-F1
#
_entry.id   AF-A0A2V7YLM6-F1
#
_cell.length_a   1.000
_cell.length_b   1.000
_cell.length_c   1.000
_cell.angle_alpha   90.00
_cell.angle_beta   90.00
_cell.angle_gamma   90.00
#
_symmetry.space_group_name_H-M   'P 1'
#
loop_
_entity.id
_entity.type
_entity.pdbx_description
1 polymer ?
#
loop_
_entity_poly.entity_id
_entity_poly.type
_entity_poly.pdbx_seq_one_letter_code
_entity_poly.pdbx_strand_id
1 'polypeptide(L)'
;MTARERLRALVDDLPEEEVDATLRFVEHLHEPESDPVLVALREAPLDDEPLTDEDLIAIEEAREDIAKGRLISHEEIRRRFLGDQ
;
A
#
# COMPACT_ATOMS: atom_id res chain seq x y z
N MET A 1 -7.96 -12.17 -34.18
CA MET A 1 -8.43 -12.33 -32.80
C MET A 1 -7.26 -12.06 -31.87
N THR A 2 -7.40 -11.12 -30.95
CA THR A 2 -6.38 -10.77 -29.95
C THR A 2 -6.35 -11.82 -28.83
N ALA A 3 -5.27 -11.82 -28.04
CA ALA A 3 -5.18 -12.71 -26.86
C ALA A 3 -6.33 -12.48 -25.87
N ARG A 4 -6.75 -11.22 -25.69
CA ARG A 4 -7.86 -10.85 -24.80
C ARG A 4 -9.22 -11.30 -25.33
N GLU A 5 -9.44 -11.21 -26.64
CA GLU A 5 -10.65 -11.75 -27.29
C GLU A 5 -10.72 -13.27 -27.16
N ARG A 6 -9.59 -13.97 -27.32
CA ARG A 6 -9.51 -15.42 -27.14
C ARG A 6 -9.81 -15.85 -25.71
N LEU A 7 -9.30 -15.11 -24.72
CA LEU A 7 -9.56 -15.39 -23.30
C LEU A 7 -11.06 -15.24 -22.98
N ARG A 8 -11.70 -14.17 -23.48
CA ARG A 8 -13.14 -13.95 -23.26
C ARG A 8 -13.97 -15.10 -23.84
N ALA A 9 -13.68 -15.51 -25.08
CA ALA A 9 -14.39 -16.63 -25.71
C ALA A 9 -14.22 -17.95 -24.93
N LEU A 10 -13.04 -18.23 -24.36
CA LEU A 10 -12.82 -19.42 -23.54
C LEU A 10 -13.56 -19.38 -22.20
N VAL A 11 -13.71 -18.20 -21.60
CA VAL A 11 -14.49 -18.02 -20.37
C VAL A 11 -15.98 -18.19 -20.65
N ASP A 12 -16.46 -17.69 -21.79
CA ASP A 12 -17.88 -17.80 -22.18
C ASP A 12 -18.29 -19.26 -22.47
N ASP A 13 -17.36 -20.10 -22.97
CA ASP A 13 -17.59 -21.52 -23.29
C ASP A 13 -17.18 -22.49 -22.15
N LEU A 14 -16.90 -21.98 -20.96
CA LEU A 14 -16.39 -22.78 -19.85
C LEU A 14 -17.48 -23.68 -19.23
N PRO A 15 -17.19 -24.95 -18.89
CA PRO A 15 -18.10 -25.78 -18.10
C PRO A 15 -18.39 -25.16 -16.74
N GLU A 16 -19.65 -25.23 -16.27
CA GLU A 16 -20.09 -24.61 -15.02
C GLU A 16 -19.27 -25.07 -13.81
N GLU A 17 -18.87 -26.35 -13.79
CA GLU A 17 -18.03 -26.92 -12.73
C GLU A 17 -16.63 -26.28 -12.62
N GLU A 18 -16.14 -25.66 -13.69
CA GLU A 18 -14.82 -25.02 -13.74
C GLU A 18 -14.88 -23.51 -13.49
N VAL A 19 -16.09 -22.91 -13.45
CA VAL A 19 -16.29 -21.46 -13.28
C VAL A 19 -15.67 -20.97 -11.98
N ASP A 20 -15.94 -21.65 -10.87
CA ASP A 20 -15.44 -21.28 -9.54
C ASP A 20 -13.91 -21.41 -9.42
N ALA A 21 -13.31 -22.37 -10.12
CA ALA A 21 -11.86 -22.54 -10.15
C ALA A 21 -11.19 -21.47 -11.01
N THR A 22 -11.77 -21.17 -12.17
CA THR A 22 -11.27 -20.15 -13.10
C THR A 22 -11.42 -18.75 -12.52
N LEU A 23 -12.53 -18.45 -11.86
CA LEU A 23 -12.75 -17.16 -11.19
C LEU A 23 -11.66 -16.92 -10.13
N ARG A 24 -11.41 -17.88 -9.24
CA ARG A 24 -10.34 -17.78 -8.23
C ARG A 24 -8.96 -17.55 -8.83
N PHE A 25 -8.66 -18.21 -9.96
CA PHE A 25 -7.37 -18.03 -10.63
C PHE A 25 -7.24 -16.64 -11.27
N VAL A 26 -8.29 -16.16 -11.94
CA VAL A 26 -8.30 -14.81 -12.53
C VAL A 26 -8.27 -13.73 -11.45
N GLU A 27 -8.97 -13.94 -10.34
CA GLU A 27 -8.91 -13.09 -9.14
C GLU A 27 -7.50 -13.04 -8.58
N HIS A 28 -6.82 -14.18 -8.41
CA HIS A 28 -5.42 -14.21 -7.99
C HIS A 28 -4.48 -13.46 -8.95
N LEU A 29 -4.69 -13.59 -10.27
CA LEU A 29 -3.93 -12.82 -11.27
C LEU A 29 -4.27 -11.32 -11.27
N HIS A 30 -5.48 -10.97 -10.84
CA HIS A 30 -5.95 -9.60 -10.70
C HIS A 30 -5.56 -9.01 -9.33
N GLU A 31 -5.29 -9.86 -8.34
CA GLU A 31 -4.96 -9.42 -7.00
C GLU A 31 -3.64 -8.64 -7.01
N PRO A 32 -3.52 -7.63 -6.13
CA PRO A 32 -2.32 -6.83 -5.97
C PRO A 32 -1.09 -7.62 -5.45
N GLU A 33 -1.13 -8.95 -5.37
CA GLU A 33 0.06 -9.77 -5.11
C GLU A 33 1.13 -9.63 -6.21
N SER A 34 0.76 -9.02 -7.34
CA SER A 34 1.70 -8.55 -8.37
C SER A 34 2.28 -7.16 -8.09
N ASP A 35 1.69 -6.38 -7.19
CA ASP A 35 2.18 -5.06 -6.81
C ASP A 35 3.39 -5.24 -5.88
N PRO A 36 4.61 -4.91 -6.37
CA PRO A 36 5.81 -5.12 -5.60
C PRO A 36 5.83 -4.32 -4.29
N VAL A 37 5.08 -3.21 -4.19
CA VAL A 37 4.99 -2.42 -2.96
C VAL A 37 4.16 -3.14 -1.90
N LEU A 38 3.01 -3.70 -2.29
CA LEU A 38 2.13 -4.40 -1.34
C LEU A 38 2.77 -5.70 -0.84
N VAL A 39 3.47 -6.42 -1.72
CA VAL A 39 4.28 -7.56 -1.32
C VAL A 39 5.39 -7.14 -0.36
N ALA A 40 6.14 -6.08 -0.67
CA ALA A 40 7.20 -5.59 0.22
C ALA A 40 6.67 -5.17 1.60
N LEU A 41 5.50 -4.52 1.66
CA LEU A 41 4.88 -4.13 2.93
C LEU A 41 4.39 -5.34 3.74
N ARG A 42 3.86 -6.38 3.09
CA ARG A 42 3.40 -7.60 3.75
C ARG A 42 4.56 -8.40 4.35
N GLU A 43 5.66 -8.50 3.61
CA GLU A 43 6.85 -9.24 4.04
C GLU A 43 7.80 -8.40 4.90
N ALA A 44 7.51 -7.11 5.09
CA ALA A 44 8.33 -6.25 5.92
C ALA A 44 8.32 -6.74 7.37
N PRO A 45 9.49 -6.86 8.02
CA PRO A 45 9.53 -7.15 9.46
C PRO A 45 8.90 -6.00 10.23
N LEU A 46 8.39 -6.29 11.43
CA LEU A 46 7.99 -5.25 12.37
C LEU A 46 9.21 -4.40 12.75
N ASP A 47 8.99 -3.10 12.90
CA ASP A 47 10.00 -2.16 13.39
C ASP A 47 10.09 -2.26 14.92
N ASP A 48 10.82 -3.30 15.36
CA ASP A 48 11.08 -3.60 16.77
C ASP A 48 12.51 -3.18 17.18
N GLU A 49 13.12 -2.26 16.42
CA GLU A 49 14.46 -1.75 16.73
C GLU A 49 14.45 -0.93 18.04
N PRO A 50 15.44 -1.10 18.94
CA PRO A 50 15.54 -0.27 20.14
C PRO A 50 15.75 1.19 19.78
N LEU A 51 15.07 2.09 20.49
CA LEU A 51 15.31 3.53 20.34
C LEU A 51 16.77 3.85 20.61
N THR A 52 17.36 4.64 19.72
CA THR A 52 18.70 5.20 19.87
C THR A 52 18.68 6.44 20.75
N ASP A 53 19.86 6.89 21.20
CA ASP A 53 19.97 8.15 21.94
C ASP A 53 19.50 9.36 21.10
N GLU A 54 19.72 9.31 19.79
CA GLU A 54 19.26 10.35 18.85
C GLU A 54 17.72 10.38 18.78
N ASP A 55 17.07 9.21 18.76
CA ASP A 55 15.60 9.13 18.77
C ASP A 55 15.02 9.70 20.07
N LEU A 56 15.65 9.39 21.22
CA LEU A 56 15.21 9.91 22.51
C LEU A 56 15.31 11.43 22.58
N ILE A 57 16.38 12.01 22.01
CA ILE A 57 16.54 13.47 21.91
C ILE A 57 15.43 14.05 21.02
N ALA A 58 15.23 13.49 19.82
CA ALA A 58 14.21 13.97 18.89
C ALA A 58 12.78 13.89 19.47
N ILE A 59 12.48 12.84 20.23
CA ILE A 59 11.20 12.69 20.93
C ILE A 59 11.02 13.81 21.97
N GLU A 60 12.06 14.16 22.72
CA GLU A 60 11.96 15.22 23.72
C GLU A 60 11.81 16.59 23.07
N GLU A 61 12.55 16.87 21.99
CA GLU A 61 12.37 18.07 21.18
C GLU A 61 10.94 18.21 20.65
N ALA A 62 10.36 17.12 20.14
CA ALA A 62 8.98 17.10 19.66
C ALA A 62 7.97 17.37 20.79
N ARG A 63 8.20 16.84 21.99
CA ARG A 63 7.36 17.14 23.17
C ARG A 63 7.43 18.60 23.57
N GLU A 64 8.62 19.20 23.53
CA GLU A 64 8.78 20.62 23.80
C GLU A 64 8.08 21.49 22.75
N ASP A 65 8.15 21.11 21.47
CA ASP A 65 7.47 21.81 20.38
C ASP A 65 5.96 21.82 20.58
N ILE A 66 5.39 20.67 20.95
CA ILE A 66 3.97 20.56 21.31
C ILE A 66 3.64 21.49 22.47
N ALA A 67 4.42 21.46 23.56
CA ALA A 67 4.18 22.28 24.75
C ALA A 67 4.28 23.78 24.48
N LYS A 68 5.17 24.18 23.57
CA LYS A 68 5.40 25.58 23.18
C LYS A 68 4.53 26.03 22.00
N GLY A 69 3.65 25.16 21.48
CA GLY A 69 2.77 25.46 20.35
C GLY A 69 3.49 25.64 19.02
N ARG A 70 4.73 25.14 18.89
CA ARG A 70 5.51 25.16 17.64
C ARG A 70 5.06 24.04 16.71
N LEU A 71 3.77 24.02 16.40
CA LEU A 71 3.14 23.03 15.55
C LEU A 71 2.81 23.62 14.19
N ILE A 72 2.78 22.76 13.18
CA ILE A 72 2.32 23.07 11.83
C ILE A 72 1.19 22.11 11.50
N SER A 73 0.11 22.62 10.93
CA SER A 73 -1.02 21.77 10.57
C SER A 73 -0.65 20.85 9.41
N HIS A 74 -1.33 19.70 9.32
CA HIS A 74 -1.16 18.80 8.20
C HIS A 74 -1.44 19.50 6.84
N GLU A 75 -2.48 20.33 6.78
CA GLU A 75 -2.82 21.12 5.59
C GLU A 75 -1.68 22.07 5.19
N GLU A 76 -1.04 22.72 6.16
CA GLU A 76 0.05 23.65 5.90
C GLU A 76 1.33 22.94 5.44
N ILE A 77 1.66 21.77 6.02
CA ILE A 77 2.73 20.89 5.52
C ILE A 77 2.49 20.51 4.06
N ARG A 78 1.28 20.04 3.72
CA ARG A 78 0.96 19.64 2.33
C ARG A 78 1.15 20.82 1.37
N ARG A 79 0.65 22.00 1.73
CA ARG A 79 0.80 23.20 0.89
C ARG A 79 2.26 23.58 0.67
N ARG A 80 3.10 23.51 1.71
CA ARG A 80 4.51 23.89 1.64
C ARG A 80 5.37 22.92 0.82
N PHE A 81 5.10 21.62 0.88
CA PHE A 81 6.00 20.59 0.34
C PHE A 81 5.43 19.73 -0.79
N LEU A 82 4.11 19.60 -0.90
CA LEU A 82 3.46 18.72 -1.88
C LEU A 82 2.66 19.49 -2.95
N GLY A 83 2.49 20.81 -2.77
CA GLY A 83 1.63 21.66 -3.59
C GLY A 83 0.14 21.42 -3.32
N ASP A 84 -0.71 22.40 -3.67
CA ASP A 84 -2.15 22.17 -3.77
C ASP A 84 -2.38 21.28 -5.00
N GLN A 85 -2.78 20.02 -4.79
CA GLN A 85 -3.22 19.14 -5.88
C GLN A 85 -4.65 19.47 -6.31
#